data_AF-A0AAV5VYG4-F1
#
_entry.id   AF-A0AAV5VYG4-F1
#
_cell.length_a   1.000
_cell.length_b   1.000
_cell.length_c   1.000
_cell.angle_alpha   90.00
_cell.angle_beta   90.00
_cell.angle_gamma   90.00
#
_symmetry.space_group_name_H-M   'P 1'
#
loop_
_entity.id
_entity.type
_entity.pdbx_description
1 polymer ?
#
loop_
_entity_poly.entity_id
_entity_poly.type
_entity_poly.pdbx_seq_one_letter_code
_entity_poly.pdbx_strand_id
1 'polypeptide(L)'
;MLTVLIILGTALFLAYRYYSGRNRYWSDRGIPGPEPELFFGNLRAVWSYDKPCPLVLKEWTKQYGKVYGYLSGQRPLWVISDFSLLNEIYVKRFSNFYAHARGELQESR
;
A
#
# COMPACT_ATOMS: atom_id res chain seq x y z
N MET A 1 -18.37 8.42 33.47
CA MET A 1 -19.17 8.06 32.27
C MET A 1 -18.97 9.08 31.15
N LEU A 2 -19.34 10.36 31.34
CA LEU A 2 -19.16 11.42 30.31
C LEU A 2 -17.70 11.63 29.88
N THR A 3 -16.77 11.71 30.84
CA THR A 3 -15.33 11.89 30.55
C THR A 3 -14.74 10.75 29.72
N VAL A 4 -15.16 9.51 29.99
CA VAL A 4 -14.73 8.32 29.23
C VAL A 4 -15.24 8.39 27.78
N LEU A 5 -16.48 8.84 27.57
CA LEU A 5 -17.05 9.03 26.23
C LEU A 5 -16.32 10.12 25.44
N ILE A 6 -15.94 11.22 26.10
CA ILE A 6 -15.17 12.31 25.47
C ILE A 6 -13.80 11.79 25.04
N ILE A 7 -13.07 11.11 25.92
CA ILE A 7 -11.75 10.55 25.61
C ILE A 7 -11.84 9.56 24.44
N LEU A 8 -12.83 8.65 24.46
CA LEU A 8 -13.04 7.69 23.39
C LEU A 8 -13.37 8.37 22.06
N GLY A 9 -14.26 9.38 22.09
CA GLY A 9 -14.63 10.16 20.91
C GLY A 9 -13.43 10.90 20.31
N THR A 10 -12.62 11.55 21.15
CA THR A 10 -11.39 12.22 20.71
C THR A 10 -10.38 11.23 20.13
N ALA A 11 -10.18 10.07 20.78
CA ALA A 11 -9.28 9.03 20.28
C ALA A 11 -9.71 8.49 18.90
N LEU A 12 -11.02 8.21 18.72
CA LEU A 12 -11.56 7.76 17.44
C LEU A 12 -11.43 8.82 16.36
N PHE A 13 -11.68 10.09 16.68
CA PHE A 13 -11.51 11.19 15.74
C PHE A 13 -10.05 11.33 15.28
N LEU A 14 -9.09 11.29 16.21
CA LEU A 14 -7.66 11.35 15.89
C LEU A 14 -7.23 10.15 15.05
N ALA A 15 -7.68 8.95 15.40
CA ALA A 15 -7.43 7.75 14.60
C ALA A 15 -7.99 7.92 13.18
N TYR A 16 -9.25 8.32 13.04
CA TYR A 16 -9.88 8.56 11.74
C TYR A 16 -9.09 9.56 10.89
N ARG A 17 -8.66 10.69 11.49
CA ARG A 17 -7.85 11.69 10.77
C ARG A 17 -6.50 11.15 10.32
N TYR A 18 -5.83 10.39 11.18
CA TYR A 18 -4.53 9.78 10.86
C TYR A 18 -4.65 8.78 9.70
N TYR A 19 -5.60 7.84 9.80
CA TYR A 19 -5.82 6.80 8.79
C TYR A 19 -6.34 7.37 7.47
N SER A 20 -7.28 8.31 7.51
CA SER A 20 -7.76 9.02 6.31
C SER A 20 -6.64 9.78 5.60
N GLY A 21 -5.72 10.40 6.36
CA GLY A 21 -4.53 11.05 5.80
C GLY A 21 -3.59 10.08 5.10
N ARG A 22 -3.33 8.92 5.72
CA ARG A 22 -2.50 7.86 5.13
C ARG A 22 -3.10 7.31 3.83
N ASN A 23 -4.42 7.13 3.78
CA ASN A 23 -5.12 6.62 2.61
C ASN A 23 -5.01 7.50 1.36
N ARG A 24 -4.78 8.80 1.54
CA ARG A 24 -4.58 9.73 0.42
C ARG A 24 -3.13 9.81 -0.07
N TYR A 25 -2.21 9.03 0.49
CA TYR A 25 -0.78 9.12 0.17
C TYR A 25 -0.49 9.12 -1.35
N TRP A 26 -1.15 8.25 -2.11
CA TRP A 26 -0.97 8.14 -3.56
C TRP A 26 -1.74 9.20 -4.35
N SER A 27 -3.00 9.45 -3.98
CA SER A 27 -3.82 10.46 -4.64
C SER A 27 -3.22 11.87 -4.49
N ASP A 28 -2.67 12.18 -3.31
CA ASP A 28 -2.01 13.46 -3.03
C ASP A 28 -0.73 13.66 -3.87
N ARG A 29 -0.17 12.57 -4.41
CA ARG A 29 1.01 12.58 -5.30
C ARG A 29 0.65 12.42 -6.78
N GLY A 30 -0.64 12.34 -7.12
CA GLY A 30 -1.11 12.11 -8.48
C GLY A 30 -0.73 10.73 -9.03
N ILE A 31 -0.45 9.76 -8.17
CA ILE A 31 -0.07 8.40 -8.57
C ILE A 31 -1.35 7.55 -8.59
N PRO A 32 -1.66 6.88 -9.71
CA PRO A 32 -2.84 6.03 -9.80
C PRO A 32 -2.70 4.79 -8.90
N GLY A 33 -3.83 4.21 -8.49
CA GLY A 33 -3.85 3.03 -7.65
C GLY A 33 -5.25 2.65 -7.18
N PRO A 34 -5.41 1.45 -6.59
CA PRO A 34 -6.66 1.02 -5.97
C PRO A 34 -7.00 1.87 -4.75
N GLU A 35 -8.29 2.15 -4.56
CA GLU A 35 -8.76 2.89 -3.40
C GLU A 35 -8.51 2.08 -2.11
N PRO A 36 -7.82 2.65 -1.11
CA PRO A 36 -7.50 1.94 0.12
C PRO A 36 -8.67 1.95 1.13
N GLU A 37 -8.89 0.81 1.79
CA GLU A 37 -9.74 0.72 2.98
C GLU A 37 -9.14 1.54 4.13
N LEU A 38 -10.00 2.14 4.96
CA LEU A 38 -9.59 3.10 6.00
C LEU A 38 -8.44 2.62 6.90
N PHE A 39 -8.52 1.40 7.43
CA PHE A 39 -7.52 0.87 8.37
C PHE A 39 -6.52 -0.09 7.72
N PHE A 40 -6.95 -0.86 6.72
CA PHE A 40 -6.16 -1.95 6.14
C PHE A 40 -5.50 -1.59 4.81
N GLY A 41 -5.75 -0.38 4.28
CA GLY A 41 -5.31 -0.03 2.95
C GLY A 41 -5.88 -1.03 1.93
N ASN A 42 -5.02 -1.63 1.12
CA ASN A 42 -5.38 -2.69 0.19
C ASN A 42 -4.92 -4.08 0.66
N LEU A 43 -4.52 -4.24 1.93
CA LEU A 43 -3.95 -5.48 2.46
C LEU A 43 -4.85 -6.69 2.22
N ARG A 44 -6.16 -6.55 2.49
CA ARG A 44 -7.13 -7.64 2.31
C ARG A 44 -7.26 -8.09 0.86
N ALA A 45 -7.10 -7.16 -0.09
CA ALA A 45 -7.10 -7.49 -1.50
C ALA A 45 -5.88 -8.34 -1.86
N VAL A 46 -4.69 -7.94 -1.40
CA VAL A 46 -3.44 -8.67 -1.71
C VAL A 46 -3.23 -9.94 -0.89
N TRP A 47 -3.88 -10.07 0.27
CA TRP A 47 -3.81 -11.24 1.17
C TRP A 47 -5.09 -12.09 1.15
N SER A 48 -5.92 -11.95 0.11
CA SER A 48 -7.11 -12.76 -0.04
C SER A 48 -6.74 -14.24 -0.18
N TYR A 49 -7.45 -15.12 0.54
CA TYR A 49 -7.32 -16.57 0.39
C TYR A 49 -7.83 -17.05 -0.98
N ASP A 50 -8.89 -16.41 -1.48
CA ASP A 50 -9.53 -16.77 -2.75
C ASP A 50 -8.67 -16.38 -3.95
N LYS A 51 -7.83 -15.36 -3.79
CA LYS A 51 -7.06 -14.79 -4.90
C LYS A 51 -5.62 -14.45 -4.50
N PRO A 52 -4.63 -15.15 -5.08
CA PRO A 52 -3.23 -14.90 -4.74
C PRO A 52 -2.78 -13.51 -5.23
N CYS A 53 -1.92 -12.86 -4.43
CA CYS A 53 -1.38 -11.53 -4.67
C CYS A 53 -0.94 -11.27 -6.13
N PRO A 54 -0.17 -12.15 -6.81
CA PRO A 54 0.27 -11.89 -8.18
C PRO A 54 -0.88 -11.70 -9.19
N LEU A 55 -2.02 -12.37 -8.99
CA LEU A 55 -3.18 -12.21 -9.87
C LEU A 55 -3.89 -10.87 -9.63
N VAL A 56 -3.96 -10.43 -8.37
CA VAL A 56 -4.47 -9.10 -8.00
C VAL A 56 -3.60 -8.01 -8.63
N LEU A 57 -2.28 -8.11 -8.47
CA LEU A 57 -1.35 -7.16 -9.06
C LEU A 57 -1.43 -7.16 -10.58
N LYS A 58 -1.60 -8.32 -11.22
CA LYS A 58 -1.78 -8.42 -12.68
C LYS A 58 -3.02 -7.66 -13.16
N GLU A 59 -4.12 -7.72 -12.42
CA GLU A 59 -5.34 -6.99 -12.75
C GLU A 59 -5.21 -5.49 -12.52
N TRP A 60 -4.60 -5.09 -11.41
CA TRP A 60 -4.28 -3.70 -11.15
C TRP A 60 -3.32 -3.12 -12.19
N THR A 61 -2.32 -3.88 -12.66
CA THR A 61 -1.46 -3.44 -13.76
C THR A 61 -2.25 -3.22 -15.06
N LYS A 62 -3.29 -4.03 -15.32
CA LYS A 62 -4.18 -3.81 -16.48
C LYS A 62 -5.04 -2.55 -16.31
N GLN A 63 -5.46 -2.25 -15.08
CA GLN A 63 -6.37 -1.13 -14.79
C GLN A 63 -5.65 0.21 -14.63
N TYR A 64 -4.56 0.25 -13.87
CA TYR A 64 -3.84 1.46 -13.49
C TYR A 64 -2.56 1.70 -14.31
N GLY A 65 -2.17 0.73 -15.15
CA GLY A 65 -1.01 0.81 -16.03
C GLY A 65 0.26 0.21 -15.45
N LYS A 66 1.40 0.49 -16.09
CA LYS A 66 2.69 -0.13 -15.76
C LYS A 66 3.28 0.35 -14.43
N VAL A 67 2.83 1.49 -13.91
CA VAL A 67 3.36 2.11 -12.71
C VAL A 67 2.19 2.64 -11.88
N TYR A 68 2.02 2.11 -10.69
CA TYR A 68 0.95 2.51 -9.76
C TYR A 68 1.37 2.23 -8.32
N GLY A 69 0.66 2.83 -7.38
CA GLY A 69 0.87 2.63 -5.94
C GLY A 69 -0.31 1.94 -5.29
N TYR A 70 -0.05 1.17 -4.23
CA TYR A 70 -1.10 0.69 -3.32
C TYR A 70 -0.61 0.76 -1.87
N LEU A 71 -1.52 0.59 -0.90
CA LEU A 71 -1.16 0.52 0.53
C LEU A 71 -1.22 -0.93 1.00
N SER A 72 -0.10 -1.51 1.42
CA SER A 72 -0.11 -2.76 2.18
C SER A 72 -0.24 -2.44 3.66
N GLY A 73 -1.46 -2.55 4.19
CA GLY A 73 -1.81 -2.03 5.50
C GLY A 73 -1.70 -0.51 5.49
N GLN A 74 -0.68 0.02 6.18
CA GLN A 74 -0.35 1.45 6.23
C GLN A 74 0.97 1.79 5.52
N ARG A 75 1.56 0.82 4.80
CA ARG A 75 2.83 0.98 4.09
C ARG A 75 2.56 1.25 2.61
N PRO A 76 3.00 2.41 2.06
CA PRO A 76 2.91 2.66 0.63
C PRO A 76 3.91 1.81 -0.14
N LEU A 77 3.41 1.04 -1.11
CA LEU A 77 4.22 0.24 -2.03
C LEU A 77 3.98 0.65 -3.48
N TRP A 78 5.06 0.71 -4.25
CA TRP A 78 5.01 0.87 -5.71
C TRP A 78 4.96 -0.48 -6.39
N VAL A 79 4.19 -0.57 -7.47
CA VAL A 79 4.28 -1.66 -8.44
C VAL A 79 4.81 -1.10 -9.74
N ILE A 80 5.92 -1.68 -10.21
CA ILE A 80 6.62 -1.23 -11.42
C ILE A 80 6.72 -2.43 -12.37
N SER A 81 6.09 -2.31 -13.53
CA SER A 81 6.13 -3.28 -14.63
C SER A 81 6.78 -2.70 -15.89
N ASP A 82 7.44 -1.54 -15.79
CA ASP A 82 8.17 -0.92 -16.90
C ASP A 82 9.65 -1.31 -16.89
N PHE A 83 10.13 -1.90 -18.00
CA PHE A 83 11.49 -2.43 -18.08
C PHE A 83 12.57 -1.34 -17.97
N SER A 84 12.35 -0.18 -18.59
CA SER A 84 13.30 0.92 -18.55
C SER A 84 13.48 1.45 -17.13
N LEU A 85 12.37 1.58 -16.39
CA LEU A 85 12.40 2.01 -14.99
C LEU A 85 13.02 0.95 -14.07
N LEU A 86 12.73 -0.33 -14.30
CA LEU A 86 13.37 -1.42 -13.58
C LEU A 86 14.89 -1.42 -13.79
N ASN A 87 15.37 -1.24 -15.03
CA ASN A 87 16.80 -1.14 -15.32
C ASN A 87 17.44 0.08 -14.62
N GLU A 88 16.75 1.22 -14.59
CA GLU A 88 17.22 2.40 -13.86
C GLU A 88 17.37 2.13 -12.36
N ILE A 89 16.37 1.48 -11.74
CA ILE A 89 16.34 1.18 -10.30
C ILE A 89 17.35 0.10 -9.92
N TYR A 90 17.32 -1.05 -10.60
CA TYR A 90 18.06 -2.24 -10.22
C TYR A 90 19.50 -2.26 -10.72
N VAL A 91 19.83 -1.55 -11.81
CA VAL A 91 21.18 -1.57 -12.39
C VAL A 91 21.91 -0.25 -12.10
N LYS A 92 21.33 0.87 -12.54
CA LYS A 92 22.03 2.17 -12.46
C LYS A 92 22.01 2.77 -11.05
N ARG A 93 20.92 2.61 -10.32
CA ARG A 93 20.69 3.25 -9.01
C ARG A 93 20.63 2.25 -7.86
N PHE A 94 21.15 1.04 -8.03
CA PHE A 94 21.07 -0.02 -7.03
C PHE A 94 21.56 0.42 -5.65
N SER A 95 22.59 1.27 -5.58
CA SER A 95 23.16 1.79 -4.33
C SER A 95 22.19 2.67 -3.54
N ASN A 96 21.17 3.26 -4.18
CA ASN A 96 20.14 4.06 -3.53
C ASN A 96 19.01 3.20 -2.92
N PHE A 97 18.95 1.91 -3.27
CA PHE A 97 17.92 0.98 -2.81
C PHE A 97 18.56 -0.13 -1.98
N TYR A 98 18.41 -0.07 -0.66
CA TYR A 98 18.90 -1.12 0.25
C TYR A 98 17.99 -2.37 0.19
N ALA A 99 18.52 -3.50 0.68
CA ALA A 99 17.92 -4.83 0.56
C ALA A 99 16.45 -4.92 0.97
N HIS A 100 15.74 -5.76 0.22
CA HIS A 100 14.29 -5.96 0.19
C HIS A 100 13.65 -6.08 1.57
N ALA A 101 12.57 -5.33 1.79
CA ALA A 101 11.64 -5.65 2.87
C ALA A 101 11.28 -7.15 2.72
N ARG A 102 11.63 -7.96 3.72
CA ARG A 102 11.33 -9.39 3.75
C ARG A 102 9.83 -9.52 3.49
N GLY A 103 9.47 -10.06 2.32
CA GLY A 103 8.08 -10.26 1.99
C GLY A 103 7.50 -11.20 3.03
N GLU A 104 6.42 -10.83 3.68
CA GLU A 104 5.75 -11.67 4.69
C GLU A 104 5.33 -13.06 4.13
N LEU A 105 5.34 -13.22 2.79
CA LEU A 105 5.18 -14.49 2.08
C LEU A 105 6.38 -15.46 2.19
N GLN A 106 7.54 -15.04 2.70
CA GLN A 106 8.70 -15.93 2.90
C GLN A 106 8.65 -16.70 4.23
N GLU A 107 7.79 -16.31 5.18
CA GLU A 107 7.73 -16.91 6.52
C GLU A 107 6.75 -18.10 6.59
N SER A 108 5.98 -18.40 5.53
CA SER A 108 4.99 -19.49 5.54
C SER A 108 5.55 -20.86 5.15
N ARG A 109 6.83 -21.16 5.46
CA ARG A 109 7.44 -22.49 5.27
C ARG A 109 7.92 -23.09 6.58
#